data_AF-A0AA39NI63-F1
#
_entry.id   AF-A0AA39NI63-F1
#
_cell.length_a   1.000
_cell.length_b   1.000
_cell.length_c   1.000
_cell.angle_alpha   90.00
_cell.angle_beta   90.00
_cell.angle_gamma   90.00
#
_symmetry.space_group_name_H-M   'P 1'
#
loop_
_entity.id
_entity.type
_entity.pdbx_description
1 polymer ?
#
loop_
_entity_poly.entity_id
_entity_poly.type
_entity_poly.pdbx_seq_one_letter_code
_entity_poly.pdbx_strand_id
1 'polypeptide(L)'
;MLPHFGEYVVLKLDLVASLKSLNDPEVSKACRKLQSKTYVACVINLFSFPLPGAEYVSVTATLVSKGLPSSDPGRSITSDISVPIFPSTRHPLSRPPMKPSNPLPWSDCYHPTQATIKCRIQNDTNIGDPWPEPKYKLDVAADSPSPCSVF
;
A
#
# COMPACT_ATOMS: atom_id res chain seq x y z
N MET A 1 -2.90 -8.21 -11.73
CA MET A 1 -3.94 -7.18 -11.68
C MET A 1 -3.39 -5.98 -10.97
N LEU A 2 -3.39 -4.83 -11.65
CA LEU A 2 -3.04 -3.55 -11.08
C LEU A 2 -3.87 -3.29 -9.80
N PRO A 3 -3.24 -2.98 -8.66
CA PRO A 3 -3.94 -2.81 -7.39
C PRO A 3 -4.72 -1.49 -7.36
N HIS A 4 -5.89 -1.53 -6.71
CA HIS A 4 -6.72 -0.34 -6.54
C HIS A 4 -6.17 0.57 -5.42
N PHE A 5 -6.60 1.83 -5.41
CA PHE A 5 -6.29 2.74 -4.30
C PHE A 5 -6.91 2.22 -2.99
N GLY A 6 -6.13 2.31 -1.91
CA GLY A 6 -6.48 1.76 -0.61
C GLY A 6 -6.25 0.25 -0.47
N GLU A 7 -5.84 -0.44 -1.54
CA GLU A 7 -5.58 -1.87 -1.49
C GLU A 7 -4.24 -2.16 -0.79
N TYR A 8 -4.28 -3.09 0.16
CA TYR A 8 -3.07 -3.60 0.79
C TYR A 8 -2.47 -4.70 -0.07
N VAL A 9 -1.19 -4.55 -0.38
CA VAL A 9 -0.42 -5.46 -1.23
C VAL A 9 0.82 -5.95 -0.51
N VAL A 10 1.22 -7.17 -0.85
CA VAL A 10 2.49 -7.75 -0.43
C VAL A 10 3.50 -7.49 -1.54
N LEU A 11 4.61 -6.84 -1.20
CA LEU A 11 5.65 -6.44 -2.13
C LEU A 11 6.93 -7.20 -1.82
N LYS A 12 7.59 -7.71 -2.86
CA LYS A 12 8.94 -8.25 -2.78
C LYS A 12 9.78 -7.54 -3.84
N LEU A 13 10.91 -6.98 -3.41
CA LEU A 13 11.80 -6.25 -4.30
C LEU A 13 12.60 -7.22 -5.17
N ASP A 14 12.51 -7.07 -6.49
CA ASP A 14 13.43 -7.71 -7.43
C ASP A 14 14.65 -6.80 -7.63
N LEU A 15 15.72 -7.11 -6.90
CA LEU A 15 16.97 -6.34 -6.91
C LEU A 15 17.67 -6.37 -8.28
N VAL A 16 17.58 -7.49 -9.00
CA VAL A 16 18.26 -7.66 -10.29
C VAL A 16 17.52 -6.87 -11.36
N ALA A 17 16.19 -6.98 -11.43
CA ALA A 17 15.39 -6.21 -12.38
C ALA A 17 15.48 -4.70 -12.09
N SER A 18 15.45 -4.31 -10.81
CA SER A 18 15.49 -2.90 -10.41
C SER A 18 16.80 -2.21 -10.76
N LEU A 19 17.92 -2.93 -10.70
CA LEU A 19 19.26 -2.39 -10.95
C LEU A 19 19.81 -2.75 -12.34
N LYS A 20 19.03 -3.44 -13.17
CA LYS A 20 19.42 -3.85 -14.53
C LYS A 20 19.88 -2.66 -15.38
N SER A 21 19.26 -1.48 -15.20
CA SER A 21 19.58 -0.27 -15.96
C SER A 21 20.98 0.28 -15.70
N LEU A 22 21.65 -0.12 -14.60
CA LEU A 22 23.02 0.27 -14.33
C LEU A 22 24.03 -0.43 -15.25
N ASN A 23 23.64 -1.52 -15.93
CA ASN A 23 24.48 -2.31 -16.84
C ASN A 23 25.82 -2.75 -16.23
N ASP A 24 25.83 -3.01 -14.92
CA ASP A 24 27.03 -3.40 -14.18
C ASP A 24 26.94 -4.89 -13.77
N PRO A 25 27.89 -5.73 -14.21
CA PRO A 25 27.92 -7.16 -13.86
C PRO A 25 28.24 -7.41 -12.39
N GLU A 26 29.01 -6.56 -11.73
CA GLU A 26 29.33 -6.68 -10.30
C GLU A 26 28.10 -6.39 -9.44
N VAL A 27 27.35 -5.33 -9.78
CA VAL A 27 26.07 -5.00 -9.13
C VAL A 27 25.09 -6.15 -9.30
N SER A 28 24.96 -6.69 -10.50
CA SER A 28 24.09 -7.84 -10.76
C SER A 28 24.47 -9.06 -9.92
N LYS A 29 25.77 -9.34 -9.76
CA LYS A 29 26.29 -10.42 -8.94
C LYS A 29 26.03 -10.18 -7.45
N ALA A 30 26.18 -8.94 -6.97
CA ALA A 30 25.89 -8.56 -5.60
C ALA A 30 24.39 -8.69 -5.29
N CYS A 31 23.51 -8.21 -6.19
CA CYS A 31 22.06 -8.33 -6.06
C CYS A 31 21.60 -9.78 -5.89
N ARG A 32 22.19 -10.72 -6.63
CA ARG A 32 21.87 -12.16 -6.51
C ARG A 32 22.24 -12.77 -5.16
N LYS A 33 23.21 -12.18 -4.45
CA LYS A 33 23.62 -12.62 -3.11
C LYS A 33 22.73 -12.04 -2.01
N LEU A 34 22.02 -10.95 -2.28
CA LEU A 34 21.17 -10.29 -1.31
C LEU A 34 19.80 -10.98 -1.25
N GLN A 35 19.33 -11.22 -0.02
CA GLN A 35 17.99 -11.75 0.21
C GLN A 35 16.98 -10.60 0.25
N SER A 36 16.04 -10.57 -0.69
CA SER A 36 14.95 -9.60 -0.64
C SER A 36 13.94 -9.96 0.44
N LYS A 37 13.56 -8.95 1.22
CA LYS A 37 12.52 -9.06 2.24
C LYS A 37 11.15 -8.84 1.62
N THR A 38 10.14 -9.38 2.28
CA THR A 38 8.74 -9.17 1.95
C THR A 38 8.21 -8.01 2.80
N TYR A 39 7.49 -7.10 2.16
CA TYR A 39 6.90 -5.92 2.77
C TYR A 39 5.39 -5.92 2.54
N VAL A 40 4.66 -5.26 3.43
CA VAL A 40 3.24 -4.97 3.25
C VAL A 40 3.10 -3.47 3.05
N ALA A 41 2.31 -3.07 2.06
CA ALA A 41 2.09 -1.66 1.75
C ALA A 41 0.63 -1.42 1.32
N CYS A 42 0.14 -0.20 1.50
CA CYS A 42 -1.15 0.25 0.99
C CYS A 42 -0.93 1.16 -0.22
N VAL A 43 -1.58 0.87 -1.34
CA VAL A 43 -1.43 1.67 -2.56
C VAL A 43 -2.23 2.96 -2.42
N ILE A 44 -1.56 4.11 -2.55
CA ILE A 44 -2.20 5.42 -2.34
C ILE A 44 -2.29 6.27 -3.61
N ASN A 45 -1.46 6.02 -4.62
CA ASN A 45 -1.51 6.78 -5.86
C ASN A 45 -0.94 6.00 -7.06
N LEU A 46 -1.46 6.30 -8.24
CA LEU A 46 -0.95 5.85 -9.53
C LEU A 46 -0.07 6.97 -10.08
N PHE A 47 1.22 6.71 -10.28
CA PHE A 47 2.17 7.72 -10.71
C PHE A 47 2.38 7.73 -12.24
N SER A 48 2.12 6.62 -12.92
CA SER A 48 2.13 6.56 -14.39
C SER A 48 0.86 5.90 -14.92
N PHE A 49 0.42 6.31 -16.11
CA PHE A 49 -0.75 5.71 -16.73
C PHE A 49 -0.41 4.37 -17.41
N PRO A 50 -1.31 3.37 -17.36
CA PRO A 50 -1.17 2.11 -18.08
C PRO A 50 -1.42 2.33 -19.58
N LEU A 51 -0.50 3.00 -20.28
CA LEU A 51 -0.62 3.22 -21.73
C LEU A 51 -0.34 1.91 -22.50
N PRO A 52 -0.95 1.71 -23.69
CA PRO A 52 -0.62 0.57 -24.54
C PRO A 52 0.90 0.44 -24.78
N GLY A 53 1.44 -0.75 -24.50
CA GLY A 53 2.88 -1.02 -24.60
C GLY A 53 3.72 -0.68 -23.36
N ALA A 54 3.12 -0.08 -22.32
CA ALA A 54 3.78 0.09 -21.03
C ALA A 54 3.85 -1.25 -20.30
N GLU A 55 5.06 -1.83 -20.18
CA GLU A 55 5.29 -3.10 -19.47
C GLU A 55 5.11 -2.94 -17.94
N TYR A 56 5.40 -1.75 -17.42
CA TYR A 56 5.34 -1.46 -16.00
C TYR A 56 4.59 -0.16 -15.71
N VAL A 57 3.85 -0.15 -14.61
CA VAL A 57 3.21 1.04 -14.05
C VAL A 57 3.88 1.42 -12.73
N SER A 58 4.14 2.71 -12.55
CA SER A 58 4.67 3.26 -11.31
C SER A 58 3.53 3.58 -10.37
N VAL A 59 3.59 3.07 -9.15
CA VAL A 59 2.64 3.35 -8.07
C VAL A 59 3.37 3.92 -6.87
N THR A 60 2.62 4.68 -6.08
CA THR A 60 3.06 5.16 -4.76
C THR A 60 2.29 4.40 -3.70
N ALA A 61 2.99 3.85 -2.72
CA ALA A 61 2.40 3.07 -1.63
C ALA A 61 2.98 3.48 -0.28
N THR A 62 2.17 3.43 0.78
CA THR A 62 2.64 3.61 2.16
C THR A 62 2.98 2.26 2.74
N LEU A 63 4.18 2.12 3.31
CA LEU A 63 4.59 0.90 3.99
C LEU A 63 3.82 0.72 5.29
N VAL A 64 3.57 -0.53 5.66
CA VAL A 64 3.01 -0.92 6.95
C VAL A 64 4.14 -1.34 7.89
N SER A 65 4.16 -0.78 9.10
CA SER A 65 5.03 -1.27 10.17
C SER A 65 4.31 -2.27 11.05
N LYS A 66 5.07 -3.24 11.54
CA LYS A 66 4.68 -4.05 12.68
C LYS A 66 5.11 -3.34 13.96
N GLY A 67 4.16 -3.09 14.85
CA GLY A 67 4.34 -2.29 16.06
C GLY A 67 4.30 -0.79 15.78
N LEU A 68 4.16 -0.04 16.88
CA LEU A 68 4.13 1.41 16.87
C LEU A 68 5.51 1.95 16.43
N PRO A 69 5.59 2.81 15.39
CA PRO A 69 6.86 3.34 14.90
C PRO A 69 7.62 4.13 15.97
N SER A 70 8.95 4.01 15.98
CA SER A 70 9.82 4.85 16.82
C SER A 70 9.76 6.31 16.37
N SER A 71 9.87 7.23 17.33
CA SER A 71 9.99 8.66 17.01
C SER A 71 11.36 8.96 16.39
N ASP A 72 11.38 9.86 15.42
CA ASP A 72 12.58 10.45 14.81
C ASP A 72 12.48 11.98 14.93
N PRO A 73 13.03 12.57 16.02
CA PRO A 73 12.99 14.02 16.23
C PRO A 73 13.72 14.81 15.13
N GLY A 74 14.72 14.22 14.47
CA GLY A 74 15.46 14.88 13.39
C GLY A 74 14.61 15.14 12.15
N ARG A 75 13.51 14.40 11.99
CA ARG A 75 12.52 14.59 10.93
C ARG A 75 11.20 15.16 11.44
N SER A 76 11.14 15.57 12.71
CA SER A 76 9.91 15.95 13.40
C SER A 76 8.83 14.86 13.32
N ILE A 77 9.25 13.59 13.33
CA ILE A 77 8.34 12.43 13.31
C ILE A 77 8.21 11.93 14.74
N THR A 78 7.00 11.96 15.27
CA THR A 78 6.70 11.38 16.58
C THR A 78 5.89 10.10 16.41
N SER A 79 5.85 9.26 17.45
CA SER A 79 5.18 7.96 17.37
C SER A 79 3.65 8.11 17.22
N ASP A 80 3.11 9.19 17.78
CA ASP A 80 1.69 9.54 17.84
C ASP A 80 1.12 10.17 16.55
N ILE A 81 1.96 10.43 15.55
CA ILE A 81 1.49 10.84 14.21
C ILE A 81 1.26 9.66 13.27
N SER A 82 1.51 8.43 13.74
CA SER A 82 1.17 7.19 13.01
C SER A 82 -0.34 6.91 13.04
N VAL A 83 -0.81 6.01 12.17
CA VAL A 83 -2.21 5.60 12.13
C VAL A 83 -2.31 4.11 12.41
N PRO A 84 -3.07 3.66 13.45
CA PRO A 84 -3.24 2.24 13.69
C PRO A 84 -4.08 1.59 12.59
N ILE A 85 -3.82 0.31 12.34
CA ILE A 85 -4.59 -0.52 11.41
C ILE A 85 -5.26 -1.63 12.22
N PHE A 86 -6.56 -1.81 12.02
CA PHE A 86 -7.36 -2.80 12.73
C PHE A 86 -6.75 -4.20 12.53
N PRO A 87 -6.61 -5.02 13.60
CA PRO A 87 -7.24 -4.90 14.92
C PRO A 87 -6.50 -4.04 15.96
N SER A 88 -5.39 -3.39 15.61
CA SER A 88 -4.67 -2.55 16.58
C SER A 88 -5.49 -1.35 17.02
N THR A 89 -5.69 -1.18 18.32
CA THR A 89 -6.35 -0.01 18.93
C THR A 89 -5.40 0.80 19.82
N ARG A 90 -4.17 0.32 20.00
CA ARG A 90 -3.18 0.94 20.88
C ARG A 90 -2.52 2.11 20.16
N HIS A 91 -2.93 3.32 20.46
CA HIS A 91 -2.32 4.54 19.93
C HIS A 91 -2.25 5.61 21.03
N PRO A 92 -1.13 6.34 21.20
CA PRO A 92 -0.98 7.31 22.30
C PRO A 92 -2.09 8.36 22.38
N LEU A 93 -2.58 8.80 21.22
CA LEU A 93 -3.67 9.78 21.10
C LEU A 93 -5.04 9.13 20.78
N SER A 94 -5.18 7.82 20.97
CA SER A 94 -6.44 7.09 20.72
C SER A 94 -7.02 7.30 19.32
N ARG A 95 -6.15 7.42 18.30
CA ARG A 95 -6.58 7.62 16.90
C ARG A 95 -7.38 6.40 16.42
N PRO A 96 -8.53 6.59 15.75
CA PRO A 96 -9.31 5.47 15.21
C PRO A 96 -8.49 4.64 14.20
N PRO A 97 -8.56 3.29 14.28
CA PRO A 97 -7.83 2.44 13.36
C PRO A 97 -8.48 2.37 11.98
N MET A 98 -7.65 2.31 10.94
CA MET A 98 -8.10 2.00 9.60
C MET A 98 -8.53 0.53 9.51
N LYS A 99 -9.70 0.29 8.91
CA LYS A 99 -10.25 -1.06 8.75
C LYS A 99 -9.95 -1.58 7.34
N PRO A 100 -8.99 -2.50 7.17
CA PRO A 100 -8.76 -3.11 5.87
C PRO A 100 -9.90 -4.10 5.55
N SER A 101 -10.27 -4.21 4.27
CA SER A 101 -11.30 -5.18 3.83
C SER A 101 -10.88 -6.63 4.07
N ASN A 102 -9.58 -6.90 3.97
CA ASN A 102 -8.98 -8.18 4.31
C ASN A 102 -8.07 -8.03 5.53
N PRO A 103 -8.02 -9.02 6.44
CA PRO A 103 -7.12 -8.97 7.57
C PRO A 103 -5.64 -8.94 7.13
N LEU A 104 -4.84 -8.11 7.80
CA LEU A 104 -3.39 -8.08 7.57
C LEU A 104 -2.67 -9.24 8.27
N PRO A 105 -1.44 -9.58 7.87
CA PRO A 105 -0.69 -10.69 8.46
C PRO A 105 -0.39 -10.54 9.96
N TRP A 106 -0.39 -9.31 10.49
CA TRP A 106 -0.11 -9.02 11.90
C TRP A 106 -1.24 -8.18 12.52
N SER A 107 -1.49 -8.39 13.81
CA SER A 107 -2.54 -7.69 14.57
C SER A 107 -2.12 -6.32 15.07
N ASP A 108 -0.82 -6.03 15.12
CA ASP A 108 -0.20 -4.81 15.62
C ASP A 108 0.33 -3.92 14.48
N CYS A 109 -0.47 -3.71 13.43
CA CYS A 109 -0.05 -2.95 12.25
C CYS A 109 -0.32 -1.44 12.37
N TYR A 110 0.57 -0.63 11.80
CA TYR A 110 0.43 0.83 11.73
C TYR A 110 0.89 1.35 10.36
N HIS A 111 0.33 2.49 9.93
CA HIS A 111 0.91 3.34 8.89
C HIS A 111 1.86 4.34 9.56
N PRO A 112 3.18 4.22 9.35
CA PRO A 112 4.12 5.22 9.82
C PRO A 112 4.01 6.49 8.98
N THR A 113 4.27 7.62 9.61
CA THR A 113 4.33 8.90 8.90
C THR A 113 5.52 8.91 7.94
N GLN A 114 5.29 9.41 6.72
CA GLN A 114 6.31 9.57 5.67
C GLN A 114 7.03 8.27 5.24
N ALA A 115 6.48 7.09 5.54
CA ALA A 115 7.01 5.80 5.07
C ALA A 115 6.46 5.44 3.68
N THR A 116 6.58 6.36 2.72
CA THR A 116 6.06 6.20 1.37
C THR A 116 7.15 5.69 0.43
N ILE A 117 6.81 4.72 -0.42
CA ILE A 117 7.67 4.21 -1.49
C ILE A 117 7.06 4.48 -2.86
N LYS A 118 7.92 4.58 -3.87
CA LYS A 118 7.55 4.51 -5.28
C LYS A 118 8.09 3.21 -5.83
N CYS A 119 7.22 2.39 -6.41
CA CYS A 119 7.61 1.11 -7.00
C CYS A 119 6.99 0.94 -8.38
N ARG A 120 7.64 0.11 -9.20
CA ARG A 120 7.12 -0.34 -10.48
C ARG A 120 6.48 -1.70 -10.30
N ILE A 121 5.27 -1.85 -10.80
CA ILE A 121 4.52 -3.11 -10.84
C ILE A 121 4.28 -3.47 -12.30
N GLN A 122 4.20 -4.77 -12.58
CA GLN A 122 3.90 -5.23 -13.93
C GLN A 122 2.52 -4.74 -14.35
N ASN A 123 2.43 -4.20 -15.56
CA ASN A 123 1.18 -3.75 -16.14
C ASN A 123 0.41 -4.92 -16.72
N ASP A 124 -0.89 -5.00 -16.43
CA ASP A 124 -1.79 -6.00 -17.00
C ASP A 124 -3.14 -5.41 -17.42
N THR A 125 -3.21 -4.10 -17.59
CA THR A 125 -4.39 -3.38 -18.08
C THR A 125 -3.90 -2.28 -19.02
N ASN A 126 -4.71 -1.88 -20.00
CA ASN A 126 -4.45 -0.64 -20.74
C ASN A 126 -5.56 0.37 -20.51
N ILE A 127 -5.20 1.64 -20.54
CA ILE A 127 -6.18 2.71 -20.54
C ILE A 127 -7.07 2.58 -21.79
N GLY A 128 -8.38 2.64 -21.60
CA GLY A 128 -9.37 2.47 -22.67
C GLY A 128 -9.92 1.04 -22.79
N ASP A 129 -9.26 0.04 -22.22
CA ASP A 129 -9.88 -1.27 -22.01
C ASP A 129 -11.02 -1.15 -20.98
N PRO A 130 -12.04 -2.02 -21.02
CA PRO A 130 -13.05 -2.07 -19.97
C PRO A 130 -12.38 -2.17 -18.61
N TRP A 131 -12.77 -1.30 -17.67
CA TRP A 131 -12.24 -1.35 -16.31
C TRP A 131 -12.50 -2.74 -15.72
N PRO A 132 -11.50 -3.36 -15.07
CA PRO A 132 -11.71 -4.63 -14.40
C PRO A 132 -12.80 -4.49 -13.36
N GLU A 133 -13.62 -5.53 -13.20
CA GLU A 133 -14.63 -5.57 -12.17
C GLU A 133 -13.99 -5.23 -10.81
N PRO A 134 -14.60 -4.32 -10.02
CA PRO A 134 -14.04 -3.94 -8.74
C PRO A 134 -13.95 -5.19 -7.85
N LYS A 135 -12.75 -5.43 -7.29
CA LYS A 135 -12.49 -6.59 -6.42
C LYS A 135 -13.43 -6.63 -5.21
N TYR A 136 -13.86 -5.46 -4.75
CA TYR A 136 -14.78 -5.31 -3.64
C TYR A 136 -15.99 -4.55 -4.13
N LYS A 137 -17.16 -5.16 -4.02
CA LYS A 137 -18.44 -4.50 -4.21
C LYS A 137 -18.89 -4.03 -2.84
N LEU A 138 -19.19 -2.74 -2.72
CA LEU A 138 -19.89 -2.27 -1.52
C LEU A 138 -21.27 -2.91 -1.56
N ASP A 139 -21.58 -3.75 -0.58
CA ASP A 139 -22.96 -4.13 -0.33
C ASP A 139 -23.69 -2.85 0.06
N VAL A 140 -24.37 -2.25 -0.91
CA VAL A 140 -25.33 -1.20 -0.62
C VAL A 140 -26.43 -1.89 0.16
N ALA A 141 -26.35 -1.83 1.49
CA ALA A 141 -27.46 -2.17 2.33
C ALA A 141 -28.66 -1.41 1.79
N ALA A 142 -29.72 -2.12 1.41
CA ALA A 142 -30.99 -1.53 1.09
C ALA A 142 -31.54 -0.92 2.38
N ASP A 143 -31.03 0.25 2.76
CA ASP A 143 -31.65 1.11 3.74
C ASP A 143 -32.96 1.57 3.10
N SER A 144 -34.01 0.83 3.42
CA SER A 144 -35.36 1.30 3.29
C SER A 144 -35.45 2.61 4.09
N PRO A 145 -35.95 3.72 3.50
CA PRO A 145 -36.01 4.97 4.22
C PRO A 145 -36.94 4.79 5.42
N SER A 146 -36.36 4.89 6.62
CA SER A 146 -37.14 4.99 7.86
C SER A 146 -37.97 6.27 7.76
N PRO A 147 -39.30 6.24 7.95
CA PRO A 147 -40.09 7.46 7.88
C PRO A 147 -39.69 8.37 9.03
N CYS A 148 -39.06 9.51 8.69
CA CYS A 148 -38.83 10.60 9.63
C CYS A 148 -40.16 10.96 10.31
N SER A 149 -40.27 10.65 11.59
CA SER A 149 -41.34 11.15 12.44
C SER A 149 -40.96 12.57 12.83
N VAL A 150 -41.62 13.55 12.20
CA VAL A 150 -41.53 14.96 12.58
C VAL A 150 -42.21 15.12 13.94
N PHE A 151 -41.47 15.63 14.93
CA PHE A 151 -42.03 16.30 16.10
C PHE A 151 -41.82 17.81 15.95
#